data_AF-A0A1Y2JW35-F1
#
_entry.id   AF-A0A1Y2JW35-F1
#
_cell.length_a   1.000
_cell.length_b   1.000
_cell.length_c   1.000
_cell.angle_alpha   90.00
_cell.angle_beta   90.00
_cell.angle_gamma   90.00
#
_symmetry.space_group_name_H-M   'P 1'
#
loop_
_entity.id
_entity.type
_entity.pdbx_description
1 polymer ?
#
loop_
_entity_poly.entity_id
_entity_poly.type
_entity_poly.pdbx_seq_one_letter_code
_entity_poly.pdbx_strand_id
1 'polypeptide(L)'
;MLAKGIPPGEIAVLYRAGWHGDKVAEALREADIPFVRADPKGLVRRGSRLACFMEDCARWATGGWRNADPPYSRLLARASALVYGRTASEHEVQELSDRLIAFLNSSIGTGETTHVWLQRYQRELIEPWQAIARNSEQDWDVCSEMISNTDPANDLDMPLNRFAGPVEGAGRVTLTTLHSAKGREFDAVVMYGVNSADLPNNRDKQTPHGLREARRSFYVGVTRPRKSLSLVFQEHHHSPWVYELAQRSKG
;
A
#
# COMPACT_ATOMS: atom_id res chain seq x y z
N MET A 1 -2.33 -6.39 -20.54
CA MET A 1 -2.68 -7.39 -19.50
C MET A 1 -4.16 -7.31 -19.16
N LEU A 2 -4.69 -6.12 -18.84
CA LEU A 2 -6.13 -5.90 -18.67
C LEU A 2 -6.95 -6.36 -19.89
N ALA A 3 -6.54 -5.96 -21.10
CA ALA A 3 -7.17 -6.43 -22.34
C ALA A 3 -7.08 -7.96 -22.58
N LYS A 4 -6.20 -8.66 -21.84
CA LYS A 4 -6.09 -10.14 -21.86
C LYS A 4 -6.98 -10.81 -20.79
N GLY A 5 -7.84 -10.04 -20.10
CA GLY A 5 -8.78 -10.54 -19.10
C GLY A 5 -8.17 -10.83 -17.72
N ILE A 6 -6.93 -10.38 -17.45
CA ILE A 6 -6.32 -10.59 -16.12
C ILE A 6 -6.93 -9.58 -15.14
N PRO A 7 -7.52 -10.02 -14.01
CA PRO A 7 -8.08 -9.12 -13.00
C PRO A 7 -7.00 -8.16 -12.49
N PRO A 8 -7.27 -6.85 -12.34
CA PRO A 8 -6.21 -5.91 -11.95
C PRO A 8 -5.60 -6.22 -10.58
N GLY A 9 -6.37 -6.81 -9.65
CA GLY A 9 -5.88 -7.30 -8.35
C GLY A 9 -4.82 -8.41 -8.43
N GLU A 10 -4.74 -9.09 -9.57
CA GLU A 10 -3.75 -10.14 -9.86
C GLU A 10 -2.58 -9.60 -10.72
N ILE A 11 -2.47 -8.28 -10.87
CA ILE A 11 -1.38 -7.63 -11.60
C ILE A 11 -0.49 -6.85 -10.62
N ALA A 12 0.82 -7.09 -10.70
CA ALA A 12 1.80 -6.27 -10.01
C ALA A 12 2.81 -5.63 -10.96
N VAL A 13 3.18 -4.38 -10.68
CA VAL A 13 4.35 -3.73 -11.29
C VAL A 13 5.46 -3.67 -10.25
N LEU A 14 6.57 -4.34 -10.54
CA LEU A 14 7.75 -4.43 -9.71
C LEU A 14 8.83 -3.50 -10.25
N TYR A 15 9.46 -2.74 -9.36
CA TYR A 15 10.55 -1.83 -9.75
C TYR A 15 11.66 -1.80 -8.70
N ARG A 16 12.82 -1.27 -9.05
CA ARG A 16 13.98 -1.24 -8.15
C ARG A 16 13.88 -0.16 -7.08
N ALA A 17 13.42 1.03 -7.43
CA ALA A 17 13.47 2.21 -6.55
C ALA A 17 12.15 3.00 -6.57
N GLY A 18 11.84 3.73 -5.49
CA GLY A 18 10.57 4.44 -5.35
C GLY A 18 10.27 5.47 -6.45
N TRP A 19 11.30 6.08 -7.04
CA TRP A 19 11.13 7.03 -8.16
C TRP A 19 10.66 6.34 -9.46
N HIS A 20 10.99 5.06 -9.66
CA HIS A 20 10.39 4.28 -10.73
C HIS A 20 8.89 4.09 -10.47
N GLY A 21 8.52 3.82 -9.22
CA GLY A 21 7.14 3.73 -8.78
C GLY A 21 6.36 5.03 -9.02
N ASP A 22 6.99 6.19 -8.86
CA ASP A 22 6.35 7.49 -9.16
C ASP A 22 5.98 7.60 -10.65
N LYS A 23 6.91 7.27 -11.55
CA LYS A 23 6.66 7.27 -13.00
C LYS A 23 5.56 6.29 -13.41
N VAL A 24 5.55 5.09 -12.81
CA VAL A 24 4.48 4.11 -13.08
C VAL A 24 3.14 4.59 -12.53
N ALA A 25 3.12 5.17 -11.31
CA ALA A 25 1.90 5.70 -10.71
C ALA A 25 1.32 6.86 -11.53
N GLU A 26 2.16 7.73 -12.09
CA GLU A 26 1.76 8.76 -13.04
C GLU A 26 1.13 8.16 -14.31
N ALA A 27 1.82 7.23 -14.98
CA ALA A 27 1.29 6.58 -16.18
C ALA A 27 -0.03 5.83 -15.92
N LEU A 28 -0.21 5.22 -14.74
CA LEU A 28 -1.47 4.57 -14.38
C LEU A 28 -2.59 5.57 -14.09
N ARG A 29 -2.29 6.75 -13.52
CA ARG A 29 -3.27 7.84 -13.35
C ARG A 29 -3.74 8.38 -14.69
N GLU A 30 -2.81 8.65 -15.61
CA GLU A 30 -3.13 9.12 -16.96
C GLU A 30 -4.00 8.12 -17.74
N ALA A 31 -3.81 6.83 -17.49
CA ALA A 31 -4.59 5.76 -18.09
C ALA A 31 -5.91 5.43 -17.35
N ASP A 32 -6.25 6.15 -16.28
CA ASP A 32 -7.37 5.86 -15.36
C ASP A 32 -7.38 4.40 -14.87
N ILE A 33 -6.20 3.86 -14.55
CA ILE A 33 -6.05 2.50 -14.01
C ILE A 33 -5.87 2.61 -12.49
N PRO A 34 -6.83 2.09 -11.69
CA PRO A 34 -6.69 2.06 -10.24
C PRO A 34 -5.47 1.24 -9.79
N PHE A 35 -4.69 1.80 -8.86
CA PHE A 35 -3.53 1.12 -8.28
C PHE A 35 -3.41 1.35 -6.78
N VAL A 36 -2.55 0.55 -6.15
CA VAL A 36 -2.09 0.74 -4.77
C VAL A 36 -0.58 0.66 -4.72
N ARG A 37 0.05 1.54 -3.94
CA ARG A 37 1.49 1.45 -3.65
C ARG A 37 1.71 0.69 -2.36
N ALA A 38 2.44 -0.41 -2.45
CA ALA A 38 2.92 -1.21 -1.31
C ALA A 38 4.40 -0.92 -0.99
N ASP A 39 4.98 0.10 -1.61
CA ASP A 39 6.30 0.64 -1.28
C ASP A 39 6.20 1.74 -0.20
N PRO A 40 7.33 2.25 0.33
CA PRO A 40 7.32 3.29 1.37
C PRO A 40 6.67 4.63 0.96
N LYS A 41 6.40 4.85 -0.33
CA LYS A 41 5.72 6.04 -0.85
C LYS A 41 4.21 5.82 -1.01
N GLY A 42 3.67 4.69 -0.57
CA GLY A 42 2.23 4.47 -0.52
C GLY A 42 1.54 5.26 0.60
N LEU A 43 0.29 5.65 0.34
CA LEU A 43 -0.53 6.43 1.29
C LEU A 43 -0.66 5.73 2.65
N VAL A 44 -0.86 4.41 2.66
CA VAL A 44 -0.87 3.59 3.88
C VAL A 44 0.52 3.00 4.12
N ARG A 45 1.26 3.60 5.06
CA ARG A 45 2.56 3.07 5.51
C ARG A 45 2.35 1.80 6.32
N ARG A 46 2.72 0.64 5.75
CA ARG A 46 2.51 -0.67 6.39
C ARG A 46 3.24 -0.86 7.73
N GLY A 47 4.28 -0.08 8.00
CA GLY A 47 4.97 -0.07 9.29
C GLY A 47 4.24 0.72 10.39
N SER A 48 3.31 1.61 10.04
CA SER A 48 2.57 2.42 11.02
C SER A 48 1.31 1.69 11.47
N ARG A 49 1.19 1.47 12.78
CA ARG A 49 0.00 0.86 13.39
C ARG A 49 -1.23 1.73 13.18
N LEU A 50 -1.06 3.06 13.22
CA LEU A 50 -2.13 4.03 13.02
C LEU A 50 -2.58 4.10 11.55
N ALA A 51 -1.64 4.14 10.58
CA ALA A 51 -2.00 4.11 9.15
C ALA A 51 -2.84 2.87 8.80
N CYS A 52 -2.38 1.70 9.23
CA CYS A 52 -3.10 0.44 9.01
C CYS A 52 -4.43 0.37 9.79
N PHE A 53 -4.61 1.16 10.85
CA PHE A 53 -5.86 1.20 11.62
C PHE A 53 -6.88 2.10 10.93
N MET A 54 -6.45 3.26 10.42
CA MET A 54 -7.28 4.12 9.58
C MET A 54 -7.79 3.39 8.33
N GLU A 55 -6.94 2.60 7.66
CA GLU A 55 -7.36 1.78 6.51
C GLU A 55 -8.44 0.75 6.91
N ASP A 56 -8.30 0.09 8.05
CA ASP A 56 -9.28 -0.86 8.57
C ASP A 56 -10.61 -0.19 8.94
N CYS A 57 -10.58 1.01 9.53
CA CYS A 57 -11.77 1.82 9.78
C CYS A 57 -12.47 2.24 8.48
N ALA A 58 -11.71 2.61 7.45
CA ALA A 58 -12.26 2.90 6.13
C ALA A 58 -12.87 1.64 5.49
N ARG A 59 -12.26 0.46 5.67
CA ARG A 59 -12.84 -0.83 5.22
C ARG A 59 -14.16 -1.13 5.91
N TRP A 60 -14.24 -0.91 7.22
CA TRP A 60 -15.50 -1.02 7.95
C TRP A 60 -16.57 -0.10 7.35
N ALA A 61 -16.28 1.20 7.22
CA ALA A 61 -17.22 2.22 6.74
C ALA A 61 -17.70 1.97 5.30
N THR A 62 -16.85 1.39 4.45
CA THR A 62 -17.13 1.17 3.02
C THR A 62 -17.79 -0.17 2.71
N GLY A 63 -18.09 -0.99 3.72
CA GLY A 63 -18.92 -2.19 3.56
C GLY A 63 -18.56 -3.35 4.47
N GLY A 64 -17.39 -3.30 5.12
CA GLY A 64 -16.91 -4.34 6.04
C GLY A 64 -17.85 -4.61 7.20
N TRP A 65 -18.62 -3.62 7.64
CA TRP A 65 -19.62 -3.75 8.71
C TRP A 65 -20.67 -4.83 8.44
N ARG A 66 -20.98 -5.14 7.17
CA ARG A 66 -22.01 -6.15 6.81
C ARG A 66 -21.60 -7.57 7.18
N ASN A 67 -20.31 -7.86 7.09
CA ASN A 67 -19.74 -9.20 7.28
C ASN A 67 -18.77 -9.24 8.46
N ALA A 68 -18.69 -8.17 9.25
CA ALA A 68 -17.69 -7.99 10.29
C ALA A 68 -16.26 -8.22 9.80
N ASP A 69 -15.89 -7.60 8.67
CA ASP A 69 -14.53 -7.65 8.10
C ASP A 69 -13.90 -6.25 7.94
N PRO A 70 -12.99 -5.84 8.85
CA PRO A 70 -12.53 -6.58 10.02
C PRO A 70 -13.60 -6.63 11.14
N PRO A 71 -13.51 -7.58 12.09
CA PRO A 71 -14.43 -7.62 13.23
C PRO A 71 -14.29 -6.36 14.10
N TYR A 72 -15.40 -5.83 14.62
CA TYR A 72 -15.36 -4.64 15.47
C TYR A 72 -14.49 -4.84 16.72
N SER A 73 -14.51 -6.04 17.32
CA SER A 73 -13.64 -6.37 18.46
C SER A 73 -12.14 -6.22 18.14
N ARG A 74 -11.73 -6.51 16.91
CA ARG A 74 -10.35 -6.27 16.44
C ARG A 74 -10.07 -4.77 16.31
N LEU A 75 -11.01 -4.00 15.78
CA LEU A 75 -10.87 -2.54 15.69
C LEU A 75 -10.71 -1.92 17.09
N LEU A 76 -11.58 -2.29 18.03
CA LEU A 76 -11.54 -1.79 19.40
C LEU A 76 -10.25 -2.17 20.12
N ALA A 77 -9.79 -3.42 20.00
CA ALA A 77 -8.52 -3.85 20.57
C ALA A 77 -7.33 -3.05 20.02
N ARG A 78 -7.32 -2.76 18.71
CA ARG A 78 -6.28 -1.91 18.08
C ARG A 78 -6.36 -0.47 18.55
N ALA A 79 -7.55 0.11 18.67
CA ALA A 79 -7.74 1.45 19.22
C ALA A 79 -7.20 1.53 20.65
N SER A 80 -7.58 0.58 21.52
CA SER A 80 -7.07 0.50 22.88
C SER A 80 -5.55 0.38 22.94
N ALA A 81 -4.95 -0.42 22.06
CA ALA A 81 -3.49 -0.55 21.99
C ALA A 81 -2.79 0.73 21.50
N LEU A 82 -3.40 1.47 20.57
CA LEU A 82 -2.88 2.75 20.08
C LEU A 82 -2.88 3.81 21.20
N VAL A 83 -3.98 3.92 21.92
CA VAL A 83 -4.17 4.96 22.94
C VAL A 83 -3.47 4.60 24.25
N TYR A 84 -3.72 3.40 24.79
CA TYR A 84 -3.29 3.03 26.14
C TYR A 84 -2.13 2.02 26.18
N GLY A 85 -1.73 1.45 25.05
CA GLY A 85 -0.65 0.46 24.99
C GLY A 85 -1.10 -0.90 25.56
N ARG A 86 -0.45 -1.37 26.63
CA ARG A 86 -0.66 -2.72 27.18
C ARG A 86 -1.85 -2.86 28.11
N THR A 87 -2.26 -1.77 28.78
CA THR A 87 -3.24 -1.83 29.87
C THR A 87 -4.25 -0.70 29.74
N ALA A 88 -5.53 -1.07 29.77
CA ALA A 88 -6.67 -0.16 29.85
C ALA A 88 -7.71 -0.74 30.81
N SER A 89 -8.38 0.11 31.56
CA SER A 89 -9.55 -0.29 32.36
C SER A 89 -10.76 -0.56 31.48
N GLU A 90 -11.75 -1.30 31.98
CA GLU A 90 -12.99 -1.56 31.25
C GLU A 90 -13.72 -0.25 30.89
N HIS A 91 -13.72 0.73 31.79
CA HIS A 91 -14.31 2.05 31.55
C HIS A 91 -13.63 2.78 30.38
N GLU A 92 -12.30 2.81 30.37
CA GLU A 92 -11.52 3.42 29.28
C GLU A 92 -11.77 2.74 27.94
N VAL A 93 -11.86 1.41 27.92
CA VAL A 93 -12.20 0.66 26.69
C VAL A 93 -13.63 0.95 26.24
N GLN A 94 -14.57 1.11 27.18
CA GLN A 94 -15.95 1.47 26.85
C GLN A 94 -16.04 2.87 26.23
N GLU A 95 -15.37 3.86 26.80
CA GLU A 95 -15.33 5.23 26.22
C GLU A 95 -14.69 5.26 24.82
N LEU A 96 -13.61 4.48 24.61
CA LEU A 96 -13.04 4.31 23.27
C LEU A 96 -14.03 3.66 22.31
N SER A 97 -14.75 2.63 22.76
CA SER A 97 -15.73 1.93 21.96
C SER A 97 -16.87 2.85 21.53
N ASP A 98 -17.45 3.59 22.46
CA ASP A 98 -18.57 4.49 22.18
C ASP A 98 -18.20 5.53 21.12
N ARG A 99 -17.00 6.11 21.25
CA ARG A 99 -16.49 7.09 20.28
C ARG A 99 -16.18 6.46 18.93
N LEU A 100 -15.49 5.32 18.92
CA LEU A 100 -15.10 4.62 17.70
C LEU A 100 -16.33 4.16 16.90
N ILE A 101 -17.29 3.50 17.56
CA ILE A 101 -18.48 3.00 16.86
C ILE A 101 -19.36 4.14 16.36
N ALA A 102 -19.47 5.26 17.09
CA ALA A 102 -20.19 6.44 16.64
C ALA A 102 -19.56 7.04 15.37
N PHE A 103 -18.24 7.18 15.33
CA PHE A 103 -17.53 7.65 14.15
C PHE A 103 -17.68 6.67 12.96
N LEU A 104 -17.53 5.37 13.20
CA LEU A 104 -17.65 4.35 12.16
C LEU A 104 -19.06 4.31 11.57
N ASN A 105 -20.10 4.33 12.41
CA ASN A 105 -21.49 4.31 11.95
C ASN A 105 -21.86 5.57 11.18
N SER A 106 -21.44 6.75 11.66
CA SER A 106 -21.66 8.01 10.95
C SER A 106 -20.92 8.11 9.61
N SER A 107 -19.90 7.26 9.38
CA SER A 107 -19.16 7.18 8.12
C SER A 107 -19.81 6.28 7.06
N ILE A 108 -20.81 5.47 7.42
CA ILE A 108 -21.42 4.53 6.49
C ILE A 108 -22.32 5.29 5.51
N GLY A 109 -22.03 5.17 4.21
CA GLY A 109 -22.88 5.69 3.14
C GLY A 109 -22.86 7.21 2.97
N THR A 110 -21.90 7.92 3.58
CA THR A 110 -21.78 9.39 3.48
C THR A 110 -21.40 9.88 2.09
N GLY A 111 -20.72 9.04 1.30
CA GLY A 111 -20.14 9.46 0.02
C GLY A 111 -18.96 10.42 0.15
N GLU A 112 -18.42 10.60 1.37
CA GLU A 112 -17.24 11.43 1.62
C GLU A 112 -16.04 10.93 0.82
N THR A 113 -15.21 11.87 0.37
CA THR A 113 -13.88 11.55 -0.16
C THR A 113 -12.93 11.16 0.97
N THR A 114 -11.78 10.59 0.61
CA THR A 114 -10.77 10.18 1.59
C THR A 114 -10.27 11.39 2.40
N HIS A 115 -10.00 12.52 1.74
CA HIS A 115 -9.50 13.70 2.41
C HIS A 115 -10.47 14.22 3.49
N VAL A 116 -11.74 14.39 3.12
CA VAL A 116 -12.79 14.86 4.04
C VAL A 116 -12.97 13.89 5.20
N TRP A 117 -12.99 12.58 4.92
CA TRP A 117 -13.10 11.55 5.95
C TRP A 117 -11.91 11.58 6.92
N LEU A 118 -10.68 11.75 6.42
CA LEU A 118 -9.48 11.83 7.27
C LEU A 118 -9.47 13.10 8.14
N GLN A 119 -9.92 14.24 7.64
CA GLN A 119 -10.08 15.46 8.45
C GLN A 119 -11.07 15.23 9.60
N ARG A 120 -12.18 14.54 9.32
CA ARG A 120 -13.17 14.18 10.35
C ARG A 120 -12.59 13.18 11.35
N TYR A 121 -11.88 12.17 10.86
CA TYR A 121 -11.18 11.17 11.67
C TYR A 121 -10.17 11.82 12.63
N GLN A 122 -9.39 12.79 12.14
CA GLN A 122 -8.44 13.57 12.94
C GLN A 122 -9.14 14.29 14.10
N ARG A 123 -10.22 15.03 13.79
CA ARG A 123 -10.97 15.82 14.78
C ARG A 123 -11.74 14.96 15.79
N GLU A 124 -12.42 13.91 15.32
CA GLU A 124 -13.37 13.16 16.14
C GLU A 124 -12.73 12.02 16.93
N LEU A 125 -11.61 11.46 16.44
CA LEU A 125 -10.89 10.37 17.08
C LEU A 125 -9.50 10.80 17.57
N ILE A 126 -8.66 11.31 16.67
CA ILE A 126 -7.23 11.50 16.99
C ILE A 126 -7.01 12.58 18.04
N GLU A 127 -7.58 13.75 17.88
CA GLU A 127 -7.44 14.85 18.84
C GLU A 127 -7.91 14.44 20.27
N PRO A 128 -9.11 13.85 20.46
CA PRO A 128 -9.51 13.33 21.77
C PRO A 128 -8.61 12.21 22.31
N TRP A 129 -8.14 11.31 21.44
CA TRP A 129 -7.29 10.19 21.85
C TRP A 129 -5.89 10.63 22.26
N GLN A 130 -5.33 11.63 21.58
CA GLN A 130 -4.04 12.25 21.95
C GLN A 130 -4.08 12.80 23.37
N ALA A 131 -5.20 13.42 23.78
CA ALA A 131 -5.34 14.02 25.11
C ALA A 131 -5.30 13.00 26.27
N ILE A 132 -5.69 11.75 26.00
CA ILE A 132 -5.79 10.68 27.01
C ILE A 132 -4.75 9.57 26.82
N ALA A 133 -3.87 9.74 25.84
CA ALA A 133 -2.96 8.71 25.38
C ALA A 133 -1.85 8.42 26.41
N ARG A 134 -1.54 7.14 26.62
CA ARG A 134 -0.48 6.68 27.56
C ARG A 134 0.60 5.82 26.88
N ASN A 135 0.46 5.53 25.60
CA ASN A 135 1.46 4.80 24.83
C ASN A 135 2.60 5.74 24.37
N SER A 136 3.86 5.33 24.43
CA SER A 136 4.99 6.16 23.98
C SER A 136 5.35 5.95 22.50
N GLU A 137 4.86 4.87 21.87
CA GLU A 137 5.12 4.53 20.46
C GLU A 137 4.03 5.08 19.53
N GLN A 138 3.75 6.38 19.62
CA GLN A 138 2.62 6.99 18.90
C GLN A 138 3.08 7.76 17.67
N ASP A 139 2.59 7.33 16.50
CA ASP A 139 2.79 8.04 15.23
C ASP A 139 1.60 8.94 14.89
N TRP A 140 1.16 9.81 15.81
CA TRP A 140 -0.09 10.58 15.62
C TRP A 140 -0.07 11.51 14.38
N ASP A 141 1.11 12.00 14.00
CA ASP A 141 1.29 12.85 12.82
C ASP A 141 0.95 12.14 11.50
N VAL A 142 0.85 10.80 11.50
CA VAL A 142 0.51 10.04 10.30
C VAL A 142 -0.84 10.43 9.73
N CYS A 143 -1.81 10.79 10.57
CA CYS A 143 -3.11 11.23 10.07
C CYS A 143 -3.02 12.58 9.36
N SER A 144 -2.29 13.56 9.92
CA SER A 144 -2.08 14.86 9.27
C SER A 144 -1.27 14.75 7.98
N GLU A 145 -0.25 13.89 7.96
CA GLU A 145 0.49 13.55 6.74
C GLU A 145 -0.41 12.94 5.67
N MET A 146 -1.33 12.05 6.05
CA MET A 146 -2.27 11.43 5.11
C MET A 146 -3.32 12.42 4.59
N ILE A 147 -3.77 13.37 5.42
CA ILE A 147 -4.61 14.51 4.99
C ILE A 147 -3.86 15.31 3.92
N SER A 148 -2.60 15.69 4.16
CA SER A 148 -1.78 16.41 3.16
C SER A 148 -1.59 15.59 1.87
N ASN A 149 -1.41 14.28 1.98
CA ASN A 149 -1.21 13.39 0.82
C ASN A 149 -2.52 13.04 0.08
N THR A 150 -3.65 13.57 0.52
CA THR A 150 -4.96 13.43 -0.14
C THR A 150 -5.56 14.78 -0.49
N ASP A 151 -4.78 15.86 -0.43
CA ASP A 151 -5.27 17.23 -0.66
C ASP A 151 -5.88 17.39 -2.08
N PRO A 152 -7.18 17.70 -2.18
CA PRO A 152 -7.84 17.90 -3.48
C PRO A 152 -7.27 19.09 -4.27
N ALA A 153 -6.61 20.06 -3.62
CA ALA A 153 -5.95 21.15 -4.32
C ALA A 153 -4.80 20.67 -5.23
N ASN A 154 -4.27 19.47 -4.96
CA ASN A 154 -3.22 18.83 -5.75
C ASN A 154 -3.71 17.63 -6.57
N ASP A 155 -5.04 17.46 -6.70
CA ASP A 155 -5.67 16.31 -7.38
C ASP A 155 -5.23 14.94 -6.81
N LEU A 156 -5.02 14.89 -5.49
CA LEU A 156 -4.56 13.69 -4.79
C LEU A 156 -5.68 12.94 -4.05
N ASP A 157 -6.87 13.53 -3.99
CA ASP A 157 -8.00 12.93 -3.29
C ASP A 157 -8.52 11.68 -4.02
N MET A 158 -9.22 10.84 -3.30
CA MET A 158 -9.79 9.61 -3.84
C MET A 158 -11.06 9.22 -3.09
N PRO A 159 -11.93 8.42 -3.71
CA PRO A 159 -13.07 7.81 -2.99
C PRO A 159 -12.59 6.99 -1.78
N LEU A 160 -13.36 6.99 -0.68
CA LEU A 160 -12.97 6.28 0.55
C LEU A 160 -12.78 4.77 0.35
N ASN A 161 -13.54 4.15 -0.54
CA ASN A 161 -13.34 2.74 -0.92
C ASN A 161 -11.98 2.50 -1.60
N ARG A 162 -11.36 3.55 -2.15
CA ARG A 162 -9.98 3.52 -2.64
C ARG A 162 -9.00 3.47 -1.49
N PHE A 163 -9.23 4.28 -0.46
CA PHE A 163 -8.39 4.28 0.71
C PHE A 163 -8.48 3.00 1.55
N ALA A 164 -9.65 2.36 1.66
CA ALA A 164 -9.91 1.15 2.45
C ALA A 164 -9.06 -0.11 2.13
N GLY A 165 -8.12 -0.01 1.19
CA GLY A 165 -7.30 -1.13 0.73
C GLY A 165 -8.08 -2.09 -0.19
N PRO A 166 -7.52 -3.27 -0.50
CA PRO A 166 -8.22 -4.25 -1.30
C PRO A 166 -9.43 -4.76 -0.51
N VAL A 167 -10.63 -4.47 -1.00
CA VAL A 167 -11.73 -5.45 -0.89
C VAL A 167 -11.26 -6.65 -1.73
N GLU A 168 -11.43 -7.90 -1.31
CA GLU A 168 -11.16 -9.03 -2.21
C GLU A 168 -11.90 -8.78 -3.53
N GLY A 169 -11.16 -8.76 -4.65
CA GLY A 169 -11.71 -8.38 -5.97
C GLY A 169 -11.74 -6.89 -6.31
N ALA A 170 -11.17 -5.99 -5.51
CA ALA A 170 -11.20 -4.52 -5.70
C ALA A 170 -10.47 -3.98 -6.95
N GLY A 171 -10.02 -4.85 -7.88
CA GLY A 171 -9.64 -4.45 -9.23
C GLY A 171 -8.55 -3.37 -9.29
N ARG A 172 -7.45 -3.50 -8.53
CA ARG A 172 -6.32 -2.56 -8.60
C ARG A 172 -4.98 -3.21 -8.82
N VAL A 173 -4.15 -2.57 -9.63
CA VAL A 173 -2.76 -2.96 -9.87
C VAL A 173 -1.92 -2.69 -8.62
N THR A 174 -1.07 -3.63 -8.22
CA THR A 174 -0.14 -3.45 -7.10
C THR A 174 1.19 -2.88 -7.59
N LEU A 175 1.58 -1.71 -7.10
CA LEU A 175 2.91 -1.13 -7.29
C LEU A 175 3.80 -1.45 -6.10
N THR A 176 4.96 -2.06 -6.31
CA THR A 176 5.86 -2.41 -5.22
C THR A 176 7.32 -2.48 -5.67
N THR A 177 8.24 -2.35 -4.70
CA THR A 177 9.65 -2.63 -4.99
C THR A 177 9.89 -4.13 -5.15
N LEU A 178 10.94 -4.51 -5.89
CA LEU A 178 11.42 -5.89 -6.00
C LEU A 178 11.69 -6.51 -4.61
N HIS A 179 12.19 -5.72 -3.67
CA HIS A 179 12.44 -6.17 -2.29
C HIS A 179 11.13 -6.48 -1.55
N SER A 180 10.17 -5.56 -1.61
CA SER A 180 8.87 -5.69 -0.93
C SER A 180 7.96 -6.75 -1.53
N ALA A 181 8.25 -7.24 -2.74
CA ALA A 181 7.48 -8.28 -3.42
C ALA A 181 7.82 -9.72 -2.94
N LYS A 182 8.85 -9.89 -2.12
CA LYS A 182 9.27 -11.20 -1.63
C LYS A 182 8.12 -11.91 -0.91
N GLY A 183 7.82 -13.15 -1.32
CA GLY A 183 6.75 -13.96 -0.72
C GLY A 183 5.34 -13.66 -1.22
N ARG A 184 5.18 -12.73 -2.17
CA ARG A 184 3.91 -12.49 -2.87
C ARG A 184 3.96 -13.10 -4.26
N GLU A 185 2.81 -13.49 -4.78
CA GLU A 185 2.66 -14.01 -6.15
C GLU A 185 1.43 -13.38 -6.80
N PHE A 186 1.51 -13.21 -8.12
CA PHE A 186 0.50 -12.54 -8.93
C PHE A 186 0.32 -13.32 -10.23
N ASP A 187 -0.85 -13.31 -10.85
CA ASP A 187 -0.98 -13.93 -12.18
C ASP A 187 -0.10 -13.23 -13.23
N ALA A 188 0.00 -11.90 -13.16
CA ALA A 188 0.83 -11.13 -14.06
C ALA A 188 1.76 -10.15 -13.34
N VAL A 189 3.01 -10.11 -13.81
CA VAL A 189 4.03 -9.21 -13.29
C VAL A 189 4.64 -8.41 -14.43
N VAL A 190 4.70 -7.09 -14.24
CA VAL A 190 5.52 -6.18 -15.05
C VAL A 190 6.74 -5.78 -14.22
N MET A 191 7.95 -6.11 -14.66
CA MET A 191 9.16 -5.53 -14.09
C MET A 191 9.52 -4.27 -14.87
N TYR A 192 9.45 -3.11 -14.22
CA TYR A 192 9.73 -1.80 -14.82
C TYR A 192 11.11 -1.27 -14.41
N GLY A 193 11.81 -0.64 -15.36
CA GLY A 193 13.15 -0.11 -15.14
C GLY A 193 14.22 -1.19 -15.10
N VAL A 194 14.10 -2.22 -15.96
CA VAL A 194 15.07 -3.33 -16.04
C VAL A 194 16.26 -2.93 -16.92
N ASN A 195 16.85 -1.77 -16.64
CA ASN A 195 17.97 -1.21 -17.40
C ASN A 195 19.31 -1.58 -16.76
N SER A 196 20.38 -1.60 -17.56
CA SER A 196 21.76 -1.85 -17.08
C SER A 196 22.30 -0.76 -16.15
N ALA A 197 21.65 0.41 -16.10
CA ALA A 197 21.95 1.49 -15.16
C ALA A 197 21.19 1.36 -13.83
N ASP A 198 20.07 0.65 -13.82
CA ASP A 198 19.15 0.53 -12.68
C ASP A 198 19.28 -0.81 -11.95
N LEU A 199 19.51 -1.90 -12.71
CA LEU A 199 19.53 -3.25 -12.20
C LEU A 199 20.49 -4.14 -13.02
N PRO A 200 21.75 -4.30 -12.61
CA PRO A 200 22.40 -3.71 -11.43
C PRO A 200 22.76 -2.23 -11.64
N ASN A 201 22.67 -1.41 -10.59
CA ASN A 201 23.13 -0.03 -10.64
C ASN A 201 24.65 0.10 -10.40
N ASN A 202 25.19 1.31 -10.52
CA ASN A 202 26.63 1.56 -10.34
C ASN A 202 27.14 1.14 -8.95
N ARG A 203 26.34 1.31 -7.89
CA ARG A 203 26.71 0.90 -6.54
C ARG A 203 26.73 -0.62 -6.40
N ASP A 204 25.76 -1.32 -7.00
CA ASP A 204 25.72 -2.79 -7.00
C ASP A 204 26.97 -3.38 -7.67
N LYS A 205 27.46 -2.71 -8.74
CA LYS A 205 28.66 -3.15 -9.50
C LYS A 205 29.98 -2.96 -8.75
N GLN A 206 30.05 -2.12 -7.72
CA GLN A 206 31.30 -1.83 -7.01
C GLN A 206 31.83 -3.01 -6.19
N THR A 207 30.95 -3.95 -5.80
CA THR A 207 31.36 -5.09 -4.96
C THR A 207 30.74 -6.40 -5.46
N PRO A 208 31.45 -7.53 -5.34
CA PRO A 208 30.88 -8.84 -5.65
C PRO A 208 29.61 -9.14 -4.83
N HIS A 209 29.55 -8.67 -3.59
CA HIS A 209 28.39 -8.82 -2.72
C HIS A 209 27.18 -8.03 -3.24
N GLY A 210 27.35 -6.75 -3.57
CA GLY A 210 26.28 -5.90 -4.12
C GLY A 210 25.71 -6.47 -5.41
N LEU A 211 26.58 -6.96 -6.30
CA LEU A 211 26.16 -7.57 -7.56
C LEU A 211 25.33 -8.83 -7.34
N ARG A 212 25.72 -9.69 -6.38
CA ARG A 212 24.94 -10.88 -6.01
C ARG A 212 23.57 -10.52 -5.44
N GLU A 213 23.48 -9.53 -4.57
CA GLU A 213 22.20 -9.09 -3.98
C GLU A 213 21.26 -8.44 -5.01
N ALA A 214 21.81 -7.65 -5.94
CA ALA A 214 21.04 -7.10 -7.05
C ALA A 214 20.54 -8.21 -7.99
N ARG A 215 21.38 -9.21 -8.29
CA ARG A 215 21.00 -10.38 -9.08
C ARG A 215 19.90 -11.19 -8.39
N ARG A 216 20.02 -11.41 -7.09
CA ARG A 216 18.98 -12.05 -6.27
C ARG A 216 17.67 -11.28 -6.36
N SER A 217 17.71 -9.96 -6.24
CA SER A 217 16.52 -9.11 -6.36
C SER A 217 15.83 -9.25 -7.73
N PHE A 218 16.62 -9.31 -8.81
CA PHE A 218 16.11 -9.57 -10.16
C PHE A 218 15.39 -10.93 -10.23
N TYR A 219 16.02 -12.01 -9.77
CA TYR A 219 15.42 -13.35 -9.80
C TYR A 219 14.21 -13.50 -8.87
N VAL A 220 14.18 -12.77 -7.75
CA VAL A 220 12.97 -12.67 -6.93
C VAL A 220 11.83 -12.11 -7.79
N GLY A 221 12.05 -11.01 -8.51
CA GLY A 221 11.05 -10.44 -9.44
C GLY A 221 10.56 -11.43 -10.50
N VAL A 222 11.50 -12.12 -11.16
CA VAL A 222 11.22 -13.11 -12.23
C VAL A 222 10.35 -14.28 -11.75
N THR A 223 10.42 -14.63 -10.46
CA THR A 223 9.68 -15.75 -9.86
C THR A 223 8.37 -15.34 -9.20
N ARG A 224 7.98 -14.06 -9.26
CA ARG A 224 6.68 -13.59 -8.73
C ARG A 224 5.45 -13.91 -9.62
N PRO A 225 5.54 -13.93 -10.97
CA PRO A 225 4.36 -14.21 -11.80
C PRO A 225 4.04 -15.70 -11.88
N ARG A 226 2.74 -16.04 -11.81
CA ARG A 226 2.23 -17.40 -12.06
C ARG A 226 2.03 -17.68 -13.54
N LYS A 227 1.60 -16.67 -14.32
CA LYS A 227 1.19 -16.84 -15.74
C LYS A 227 2.01 -16.02 -16.71
N SER A 228 2.24 -14.73 -16.42
CA SER A 228 2.93 -13.86 -17.37
C SER A 228 3.90 -12.89 -16.72
N LEU A 229 5.12 -12.84 -17.27
CA LEU A 229 6.14 -11.83 -16.96
C LEU A 229 6.29 -10.89 -18.15
N SER A 230 6.35 -9.59 -17.90
CA SER A 230 6.75 -8.58 -18.88
C SER A 230 7.89 -7.75 -18.32
N LEU A 231 8.93 -7.53 -19.12
CA LEU A 231 10.09 -6.73 -18.74
C LEU A 231 10.06 -5.44 -19.55
N VAL A 232 10.18 -4.30 -18.87
CA VAL A 232 10.21 -2.98 -19.50
C VAL A 232 11.57 -2.35 -19.24
N PHE A 233 12.24 -2.00 -20.34
CA PHE A 233 13.56 -1.41 -20.36
C PHE A 233 13.68 -0.47 -21.56
N GLN A 234 14.61 0.48 -21.48
CA GLN A 234 14.95 1.37 -22.57
C GLN A 234 15.68 0.59 -23.67
N GLU A 235 15.35 0.90 -24.92
CA GLU A 235 15.97 0.28 -26.09
C GLU A 235 17.51 0.38 -26.01
N HIS A 236 18.19 -0.72 -26.31
CA HIS A 236 19.65 -0.90 -26.19
C HIS A 236 20.27 -0.75 -24.79
N HIS A 237 19.47 -0.53 -23.74
CA HIS A 237 19.97 -0.31 -22.36
C HIS A 237 19.47 -1.37 -21.38
N HIS A 238 19.02 -2.54 -21.85
CA HIS A 238 18.51 -3.59 -20.98
C HIS A 238 19.56 -4.09 -19.98
N SER A 239 19.10 -4.57 -18.82
CA SER A 239 19.95 -5.29 -17.88
C SER A 239 20.65 -6.47 -18.57
N PRO A 240 21.91 -6.79 -18.23
CA PRO A 240 22.57 -8.00 -18.72
C PRO A 240 21.78 -9.28 -18.40
N TRP A 241 21.00 -9.27 -17.33
CA TRP A 241 20.21 -10.44 -16.90
C TRP A 241 18.95 -10.68 -17.72
N VAL A 242 18.49 -9.71 -18.52
CA VAL A 242 17.40 -9.90 -19.48
C VAL A 242 17.82 -10.90 -20.55
N TYR A 243 19.04 -10.74 -21.07
CA TYR A 243 19.60 -11.64 -22.07
C TYR A 243 19.82 -13.05 -21.50
N GLU A 244 20.40 -13.15 -20.30
CA GLU A 244 20.55 -14.45 -19.61
C GLU A 244 19.20 -15.16 -19.42
N LEU A 245 18.16 -14.43 -19.02
CA LEU A 245 16.82 -14.99 -18.85
C LEU A 245 16.24 -15.47 -20.17
N ALA A 246 16.37 -14.68 -21.24
CA ALA A 246 15.87 -15.03 -22.57
C ALA A 246 16.57 -16.26 -23.17
N GLN A 247 17.86 -16.46 -22.87
CA GLN A 247 18.56 -17.68 -23.26
C GLN A 247 18.03 -18.91 -22.51
N ARG A 248 17.77 -18.78 -21.21
CA ARG A 248 17.25 -19.88 -20.38
C ARG A 248 15.83 -20.27 -20.71
N SER A 249 14.99 -19.34 -21.17
CA SER A 249 13.60 -19.64 -21.55
C SER A 249 13.46 -20.29 -22.93
N LYS A 250 14.55 -20.41 -23.71
CA LYS A 250 14.58 -21.03 -25.03
C LYS A 250 15.11 -22.48 -25.03
N GLY A 251 15.61 -22.97 -23.89
CA GLY A 251 16.01 -24.36 -23.68
C GLY A 251 14.97 -25.09 -22.86
#